data_AF-H8GSI6-F1
#
_entry.id   AF-H8GSI6-F1
#
_cell.length_a   1.000
_cell.length_b   1.000
_cell.length_c   1.000
_cell.angle_alpha   90.00
_cell.angle_beta   90.00
_cell.angle_gamma   90.00
#
_symmetry.space_group_name_H-M   'P 1'
#
loop_
_entity.id
_entity.type
_entity.pdbx_description
1 polymer ?
#
loop_
_entity_poly.entity_id
_entity_poly.type
_entity_poly.pdbx_seq_one_letter_code
_entity_poly.pdbx_strand_id
1 'polypeptide(L)'
;MWTVLERASAAQERLLELTGVTRDVRALEIAALRLGDPALSPAPAPLLAEVRALSAELRGTPVMGAAERAPFAVLLSALARLDAALAGPAAGQRQAADEVAQAAQTLASALNRRTDAEMTWTQATEALGRQQLWRMTAFGDLGMERVQLKTDHMNLRSQRAIEKLGATREGVLRRHLRRPDGTWRDTVMYSLLREEWLQAQARLRATTS
;
A
#
# COMPACT_ATOMS: atom_id res chain seq x y z
N MET A 1 -16.26 -23.48 -7.85
CA MET A 1 -14.93 -23.67 -7.22
C MET A 1 -13.81 -22.90 -7.94
N TRP A 2 -13.98 -22.52 -9.22
CA TRP A 2 -12.96 -21.85 -10.05
C TRP A 2 -12.83 -20.32 -9.86
N THR A 3 -13.91 -19.62 -9.47
CA THR A 3 -13.97 -18.14 -9.40
C THR A 3 -13.23 -17.47 -8.23
N VAL A 4 -12.75 -18.24 -7.27
CA VAL A 4 -12.05 -17.72 -6.08
C VAL A 4 -10.54 -17.62 -6.32
N LEU A 5 -9.95 -18.64 -6.95
CA LEU A 5 -8.53 -18.66 -7.30
C LEU A 5 -8.20 -17.58 -8.33
N GLU A 6 -9.09 -17.36 -9.30
CA GLU A 6 -8.96 -16.25 -10.28
C GLU A 6 -8.95 -14.87 -9.60
N ARG A 7 -9.76 -14.66 -8.56
CA ARG A 7 -9.82 -13.39 -7.83
C ARG A 7 -8.60 -13.17 -6.92
N ALA A 8 -8.08 -14.23 -6.33
CA ALA A 8 -6.85 -14.17 -5.52
C ALA A 8 -5.61 -13.93 -6.41
N SER A 9 -5.52 -14.62 -7.56
CA SER A 9 -4.47 -14.38 -8.57
C SER A 9 -4.55 -12.94 -9.10
N ALA A 10 -5.76 -12.47 -9.42
CA ALA A 10 -5.96 -11.09 -9.87
C ALA A 10 -5.59 -10.05 -8.80
N ALA A 11 -5.79 -10.34 -7.51
CA ALA A 11 -5.36 -9.46 -6.41
C ALA A 11 -3.84 -9.46 -6.20
N GLN A 12 -3.18 -10.60 -6.39
CA GLN A 12 -1.72 -10.72 -6.33
C GLN A 12 -1.04 -10.05 -7.52
N GLU A 13 -1.55 -10.25 -8.74
CA GLU A 13 -1.14 -9.49 -9.93
C GLU A 13 -1.37 -7.99 -9.72
N ARG A 14 -2.50 -7.60 -9.12
CA ARG A 14 -2.76 -6.20 -8.72
C ARG A 14 -1.73 -5.66 -7.75
N LEU A 15 -1.34 -6.43 -6.74
CA LEU A 15 -0.33 -6.03 -5.75
C LEU A 15 1.04 -5.85 -6.38
N LEU A 16 1.41 -6.70 -7.34
CA LEU A 16 2.66 -6.57 -8.10
C LEU A 16 2.62 -5.34 -9.02
N GLU A 17 1.50 -5.10 -9.72
CA GLU A 17 1.29 -3.88 -10.51
C GLU A 17 1.34 -2.61 -9.65
N LEU A 18 0.67 -2.62 -8.48
CA LEU A 18 0.58 -1.49 -7.56
C LEU A 18 1.91 -1.22 -6.84
N THR A 19 2.67 -2.25 -6.50
CA THR A 19 3.99 -2.10 -5.87
C THR A 19 5.02 -1.54 -6.84
N GLY A 20 4.95 -1.88 -8.13
CA GLY A 20 5.69 -1.19 -9.19
C GLY A 20 5.33 0.30 -9.28
N VAL A 21 4.04 0.59 -9.47
CA VAL A 21 3.54 1.98 -9.58
C VAL A 21 3.90 2.82 -8.34
N THR A 22 3.70 2.30 -7.13
CA THR A 22 4.02 3.03 -5.89
C THR A 22 5.52 3.28 -5.72
N ARG A 23 6.36 2.31 -6.10
CA ARG A 23 7.82 2.47 -6.08
C ARG A 23 8.27 3.55 -7.06
N ASP A 24 7.73 3.57 -8.28
CA ASP A 24 8.11 4.54 -9.31
C ASP A 24 7.60 5.95 -8.96
N VAL A 25 6.41 6.06 -8.37
CA VAL A 25 5.90 7.32 -7.79
C VAL A 25 6.80 7.83 -6.66
N ARG A 26 7.28 6.95 -5.78
CA ARG A 26 8.17 7.32 -4.67
C ARG A 26 9.56 7.73 -5.16
N ALA A 27 10.09 7.04 -6.17
CA ALA A 27 11.34 7.42 -6.83
C ALA A 27 11.22 8.80 -7.49
N LEU A 28 10.11 9.06 -8.17
CA LEU A 28 9.83 10.36 -8.78
C LEU A 28 9.72 11.47 -7.72
N GLU A 29 9.05 11.24 -6.59
CA GLU A 29 8.94 12.19 -5.48
C GLU A 29 10.33 12.57 -4.95
N ILE A 30 11.19 11.58 -4.68
CA ILE A 30 12.56 11.81 -4.19
C ILE A 30 13.39 12.60 -5.22
N ALA A 31 13.29 12.24 -6.50
CA ALA A 31 14.02 12.91 -7.56
C ALA A 31 13.54 14.36 -7.76
N ALA A 32 12.22 14.61 -7.69
CA ALA A 32 11.64 15.95 -7.73
C ALA A 32 12.11 16.81 -6.55
N LEU A 33 12.07 16.28 -5.32
CA LEU A 33 12.56 16.99 -4.14
C LEU A 33 14.04 17.42 -4.27
N ARG A 34 14.88 16.57 -4.88
CA ARG A 34 16.28 16.91 -5.18
C ARG A 34 16.39 18.05 -6.20
N LEU A 35 15.53 18.10 -7.21
CA LEU A 35 15.51 19.23 -8.16
C LEU A 35 15.13 20.56 -7.50
N GLY A 36 14.37 20.54 -6.41
CA GLY A 36 14.01 21.72 -5.64
C GLY A 36 15.11 22.25 -4.71
N ASP A 37 16.20 21.51 -4.51
CA ASP A 37 17.28 21.88 -3.60
C ASP A 37 18.09 23.09 -4.12
N PRO A 38 18.23 24.19 -3.36
CA PRO A 38 19.01 25.36 -3.81
C PRO A 38 20.48 25.04 -4.04
N ALA A 39 21.04 24.07 -3.29
CA ALA A 39 22.43 23.68 -3.39
C ALA A 39 22.72 22.91 -4.70
N LEU A 40 21.70 22.34 -5.32
CA LEU A 40 21.80 21.61 -6.58
C LEU A 40 21.54 22.51 -7.80
N SER A 41 21.55 23.84 -7.67
CA SER A 41 21.30 24.75 -8.79
C SER A 41 22.59 25.10 -9.58
N PRO A 42 22.62 24.89 -10.92
CA PRO A 42 21.58 24.27 -11.74
C PRO A 42 21.56 22.75 -11.61
N ALA A 43 20.37 22.16 -11.73
CA ALA A 43 20.17 20.73 -11.60
C ALA A 43 21.09 19.94 -12.57
N PRO A 44 21.79 18.89 -12.10
CA PRO A 44 22.70 18.13 -12.93
C PRO A 44 21.93 17.35 -14.00
N ALA A 45 22.46 17.32 -15.24
CA ALA A 45 21.82 16.64 -16.37
C ALA A 45 21.42 15.17 -16.12
N PRO A 46 22.20 14.35 -15.38
CA PRO A 46 21.78 13.00 -15.01
C PRO A 46 20.48 12.95 -14.20
N LEU A 47 20.29 13.84 -13.23
CA LEU A 47 19.08 13.89 -12.40
C LEU A 47 17.86 14.31 -13.24
N LEU A 48 18.04 15.25 -14.17
CA LEU A 48 17.00 15.68 -15.10
C LEU A 48 16.56 14.52 -16.02
N ALA A 49 17.52 13.73 -16.51
CA ALA A 49 17.26 12.56 -17.33
C ALA A 49 16.51 11.46 -16.54
N GLU A 50 16.89 11.23 -15.28
CA GLU A 50 16.21 10.29 -14.37
C GLU A 50 14.74 10.67 -14.17
N VAL A 51 14.47 11.94 -13.86
CA VAL A 51 13.09 12.44 -13.67
C VAL A 51 12.24 12.26 -14.92
N ARG A 52 12.80 12.55 -16.11
CA ARG A 52 12.09 12.35 -17.38
C ARG A 52 11.82 10.88 -17.67
N ALA A 53 12.78 10.00 -17.39
CA ALA A 53 12.62 8.56 -17.57
C ALA A 53 11.51 8.01 -16.67
N LEU A 54 11.54 8.30 -15.37
CA LEU A 54 10.51 7.90 -14.41
C LEU A 54 9.13 8.49 -14.77
N SER A 55 9.10 9.74 -15.24
CA SER A 55 7.87 10.38 -15.73
C SER A 55 7.29 9.69 -16.97
N ALA A 56 8.13 9.25 -17.90
CA ALA A 56 7.71 8.55 -19.10
C ALA A 56 7.18 7.14 -18.76
N GLU A 57 7.86 6.43 -17.86
CA GLU A 57 7.41 5.14 -17.33
C GLU A 57 6.04 5.25 -16.67
N LEU A 58 5.85 6.27 -15.81
CA LEU A 58 4.57 6.54 -15.16
C LEU A 58 3.43 6.85 -16.15
N ARG A 59 3.72 7.49 -17.29
CA ARG A 59 2.70 7.73 -18.33
C ARG A 59 2.26 6.46 -19.05
N GLY A 60 3.13 5.45 -19.11
CA GLY A 60 2.84 4.15 -19.72
C GLY A 60 2.08 3.20 -18.79
N THR A 61 1.94 3.54 -17.51
CA THR A 61 1.34 2.62 -16.52
C THR A 61 -0.19 2.72 -16.53
N PRO A 62 -0.91 1.58 -16.59
CA PRO A 62 -2.37 1.60 -16.59
C PRO A 62 -2.93 2.07 -15.24
N VAL A 63 -3.80 3.08 -15.27
CA VAL A 63 -4.48 3.59 -14.08
C VAL A 63 -5.79 2.83 -13.88
N MET A 64 -6.02 2.35 -12.67
CA MET A 64 -7.22 1.58 -12.38
C MET A 64 -8.02 2.16 -11.21
N GLY A 65 -9.34 2.25 -11.39
CA GLY A 65 -10.29 2.77 -10.39
C GLY A 65 -10.53 4.29 -10.48
N ALA A 66 -11.71 4.75 -10.03
CA ALA A 66 -12.06 6.18 -10.07
C ALA A 66 -11.26 7.03 -9.07
N ALA A 67 -10.83 6.43 -7.96
CA ALA A 67 -10.14 7.11 -6.87
C ALA A 67 -8.67 7.45 -7.19
N GLU A 68 -8.08 6.72 -8.14
CA GLU A 68 -6.68 6.81 -8.57
C GLU A 68 -6.55 7.67 -9.84
N ARG A 69 -7.56 7.66 -10.72
CA ARG A 69 -7.56 8.47 -11.95
C ARG A 69 -7.38 9.96 -11.72
N ALA A 70 -8.09 10.52 -10.74
CA ALA A 70 -7.99 11.94 -10.42
C ALA A 70 -6.58 12.33 -9.91
N PRO A 71 -6.03 11.71 -8.83
CA PRO A 71 -4.69 12.06 -8.37
C PRO A 71 -3.59 11.73 -9.39
N PHE A 72 -3.77 10.68 -10.21
CA PHE A 72 -2.83 10.38 -11.30
C PHE A 72 -2.83 11.47 -12.38
N ALA A 73 -3.99 11.96 -12.81
CA ALA A 73 -4.08 13.08 -13.76
C ALA A 73 -3.44 14.36 -13.21
N VAL A 74 -3.58 14.62 -11.91
CA VAL A 74 -2.91 15.73 -11.22
C VAL A 74 -1.40 15.55 -11.24
N LEU A 75 -0.89 14.34 -10.97
CA LEU A 75 0.53 14.03 -11.05
C LEU A 75 1.09 14.25 -12.46
N LEU A 76 0.39 13.77 -13.50
CA LEU A 76 0.80 14.00 -14.90
C LEU A 76 0.85 15.50 -15.25
N SER A 77 -0.12 16.27 -14.75
CA SER A 77 -0.16 17.72 -14.96
C SER A 77 1.00 18.43 -14.26
N ALA A 78 1.34 18.01 -13.03
CA ALA A 78 2.48 18.54 -12.28
C ALA A 78 3.81 18.18 -12.98
N LEU A 79 3.94 16.95 -13.49
CA LEU A 79 5.10 16.51 -14.27
C LEU A 79 5.33 17.32 -15.55
N ALA A 80 4.24 17.66 -16.27
CA ALA A 80 4.33 18.53 -17.43
C ALA A 80 4.80 19.95 -17.08
N ARG A 81 4.31 20.49 -15.95
CA ARG A 81 4.77 21.79 -15.44
C ARG A 81 6.24 21.77 -14.99
N LEU A 82 6.67 20.68 -14.36
CA LEU A 82 8.07 20.49 -14.00
C LEU A 82 8.95 20.51 -15.24
N ASP A 83 8.64 19.71 -16.26
CA ASP A 83 9.45 19.66 -17.50
C ASP A 83 9.55 21.03 -18.20
N ALA A 84 8.47 21.80 -18.23
CA ALA A 84 8.48 23.17 -18.73
C ALA A 84 9.34 24.12 -17.87
N ALA A 85 9.36 23.92 -16.54
CA ALA A 85 10.13 24.72 -15.61
C ALA A 85 11.64 24.37 -15.60
N LEU A 86 12.05 23.18 -16.08
CA LEU A 86 13.46 22.76 -16.10
C LEU A 86 14.36 23.67 -16.96
N ALA A 87 13.79 24.39 -17.93
CA ALA A 87 14.51 25.39 -18.73
C ALA A 87 14.51 26.80 -18.11
N GLY A 88 13.78 26.99 -17.01
CA GLY A 88 13.58 28.28 -16.34
C GLY A 88 14.43 28.48 -15.09
N PRO A 89 14.18 29.57 -14.33
CA PRO A 89 14.92 29.89 -13.12
C PRO A 89 14.68 28.88 -11.99
N ALA A 90 15.66 28.72 -11.10
CA ALA A 90 15.65 27.75 -9.99
C ALA A 90 14.42 27.86 -9.07
N ALA A 91 13.89 29.07 -8.86
CA ALA A 91 12.68 29.27 -8.07
C ALA A 91 11.44 28.61 -8.73
N GLY A 92 11.32 28.69 -10.05
CA GLY A 92 10.25 28.03 -10.81
C GLY A 92 10.42 26.50 -10.83
N GLN A 93 11.66 26.02 -10.92
CA GLN A 93 11.96 24.58 -10.81
C GLN A 93 11.54 24.02 -9.46
N ARG A 94 11.81 24.75 -8.36
CA ARG A 94 11.44 24.35 -7.01
C ARG A 94 9.93 24.29 -6.81
N GLN A 95 9.21 25.33 -7.20
CA GLN A 95 7.75 25.34 -7.08
C GLN A 95 7.14 24.15 -7.83
N ALA A 96 7.61 23.87 -9.06
CA ALA A 96 7.11 22.75 -9.83
C ALA A 96 7.50 21.38 -9.22
N ALA A 97 8.69 21.27 -8.62
CA ALA A 97 9.12 20.08 -7.89
C ALA A 97 8.24 19.79 -6.66
N ASP A 98 7.90 20.82 -5.88
CA ASP A 98 7.02 20.69 -4.72
C ASP A 98 5.61 20.23 -5.12
N GLU A 99 5.08 20.75 -6.24
CA GLU A 99 3.80 20.29 -6.80
C GLU A 99 3.83 18.81 -7.19
N VAL A 100 4.93 18.34 -7.81
CA VAL A 100 5.11 16.92 -8.16
C VAL A 100 5.16 16.05 -6.92
N ALA A 101 5.93 16.44 -5.90
CA ALA A 101 6.04 15.67 -4.66
C ALA A 101 4.67 15.54 -3.95
N GLN A 102 3.91 16.63 -3.87
CA GLN A 102 2.57 16.62 -3.27
C GLN A 102 1.58 15.76 -4.06
N ALA A 103 1.61 15.83 -5.40
CA ALA A 103 0.76 15.00 -6.26
C ALA A 103 1.12 13.51 -6.15
N ALA A 104 2.41 13.19 -6.12
CA ALA A 104 2.94 11.83 -5.95
C ALA A 104 2.49 11.23 -4.61
N GLN A 105 2.63 11.98 -3.51
CA GLN A 105 2.18 11.57 -2.18
C GLN A 105 0.66 11.31 -2.14
N THR A 106 -0.13 12.13 -2.84
CA THR A 106 -1.59 11.98 -2.90
C THR A 106 -1.98 10.71 -3.66
N LEU A 107 -1.32 10.43 -4.78
CA LEU A 107 -1.51 9.20 -5.56
C LEU A 107 -1.09 7.97 -4.75
N ALA A 108 0.09 7.98 -4.13
CA ALA A 108 0.56 6.91 -3.26
C ALA A 108 -0.44 6.61 -2.13
N SER A 109 -1.01 7.66 -1.53
CA SER A 109 -2.05 7.50 -0.50
C SER A 109 -3.36 6.91 -1.05
N ALA A 110 -3.75 7.23 -2.28
CA ALA A 110 -4.90 6.61 -2.93
C ALA A 110 -4.66 5.12 -3.23
N LEU A 111 -3.48 4.78 -3.77
CA LEU A 111 -3.06 3.40 -4.04
C LEU A 111 -2.96 2.57 -2.75
N ASN A 112 -2.45 3.18 -1.67
CA ASN A 112 -2.38 2.55 -0.34
C ASN A 112 -3.77 2.31 0.26
N ARG A 113 -4.69 3.27 0.13
CA ARG A 113 -6.08 3.08 0.59
C ARG A 113 -6.79 1.96 -0.18
N ARG A 114 -6.49 1.80 -1.47
CA ARG A 114 -7.00 0.71 -2.28
C ARG A 114 -6.44 -0.63 -1.81
N THR A 115 -5.13 -0.75 -1.62
CA THR A 115 -4.51 -1.97 -1.08
C THR A 115 -5.02 -2.28 0.32
N ASP A 116 -5.19 -1.29 1.18
CA ASP A 116 -5.81 -1.45 2.50
C ASP A 116 -7.28 -1.87 2.41
N ALA A 117 -8.06 -1.30 1.49
CA ALA A 117 -9.46 -1.67 1.28
C ALA A 117 -9.59 -3.07 0.67
N GLU A 118 -8.73 -3.44 -0.28
CA GLU A 118 -8.66 -4.77 -0.90
C GLU A 118 -8.15 -5.82 0.12
N MET A 119 -7.16 -5.50 0.95
CA MET A 119 -6.76 -6.34 2.09
C MET A 119 -7.86 -6.44 3.12
N THR A 120 -8.55 -5.35 3.47
CA THR A 120 -9.65 -5.37 4.44
C THR A 120 -10.86 -6.14 3.88
N TRP A 121 -11.13 -6.07 2.57
CA TRP A 121 -12.19 -6.81 1.88
C TRP A 121 -11.87 -8.30 1.77
N THR A 122 -10.61 -8.65 1.48
CA THR A 122 -10.11 -10.02 1.44
C THR A 122 -10.12 -10.64 2.84
N GLN A 123 -9.64 -9.92 3.85
CA GLN A 123 -9.68 -10.34 5.26
C GLN A 123 -11.12 -10.47 5.81
N ALA A 124 -12.06 -9.62 5.37
CA ALA A 124 -13.46 -9.69 5.78
C ALA A 124 -14.24 -10.83 5.10
N THR A 125 -13.89 -11.23 3.87
CA THR A 125 -14.51 -12.36 3.17
C THR A 125 -13.84 -13.71 3.47
N GLU A 126 -12.58 -13.75 3.88
CA GLU A 126 -11.85 -14.97 4.26
C GLU A 126 -12.08 -15.43 5.72
N ALA A 127 -12.55 -14.53 6.60
CA ALA A 127 -12.82 -14.82 8.02
C ALA A 127 -13.91 -15.90 8.25
N LEU A 128 -14.58 -16.40 7.20
CA LEU A 128 -15.62 -17.41 7.32
C LEU A 128 -15.28 -18.77 6.66
N GLY A 129 -14.11 -18.99 6.05
CA GLY A 129 -13.89 -20.30 5.38
C GLY A 129 -12.50 -20.81 5.02
N ARG A 130 -11.40 -20.05 5.07
CA ARG A 130 -10.08 -20.56 4.59
C ARG A 130 -8.87 -20.04 5.36
N GLN A 131 -8.88 -20.19 6.68
CA GLN A 131 -7.73 -19.82 7.52
C GLN A 131 -6.42 -20.54 7.12
N GLN A 132 -6.47 -21.72 6.51
CA GLN A 132 -5.26 -22.55 6.31
C GLN A 132 -4.39 -22.11 5.12
N LEU A 133 -4.98 -21.55 4.06
CA LEU A 133 -4.30 -21.24 2.80
C LEU A 133 -3.46 -19.96 2.91
N TRP A 134 -4.02 -18.90 3.47
CA TRP A 134 -3.32 -17.62 3.69
C TRP A 134 -2.07 -17.76 4.57
N ARG A 135 -2.10 -18.69 5.54
CA ARG A 135 -1.03 -18.87 6.53
C ARG A 135 0.20 -19.59 5.95
N MET A 136 0.02 -20.47 4.97
CA MET A 136 1.13 -21.14 4.28
C MET A 136 1.84 -20.19 3.31
N THR A 137 1.10 -19.33 2.62
CA THR A 137 1.66 -18.40 1.63
C THR A 137 2.35 -17.20 2.27
N ALA A 138 1.81 -16.62 3.36
CA ALA A 138 2.39 -15.42 3.98
C ALA A 138 3.77 -15.66 4.62
N PHE A 139 3.91 -16.71 5.43
CA PHE A 139 5.18 -17.04 6.09
C PHE A 139 6.06 -17.98 5.26
N GLY A 140 5.48 -18.81 4.38
CA GLY A 140 6.21 -19.69 3.48
C GLY A 140 6.70 -18.94 2.25
N ASP A 141 5.84 -18.84 1.24
CA ASP A 141 6.22 -18.37 -0.11
C ASP A 141 6.62 -16.88 -0.15
N LEU A 142 5.99 -16.04 0.66
CA LEU A 142 6.25 -14.60 0.70
C LEU A 142 7.33 -14.20 1.71
N GLY A 143 7.83 -15.14 2.52
CA GLY A 143 8.92 -14.90 3.46
C GLY A 143 8.67 -13.75 4.45
N MET A 144 7.43 -13.48 4.84
CA MET A 144 7.15 -12.42 5.80
C MET A 144 7.60 -12.80 7.22
N GLU A 145 8.20 -11.85 7.95
CA GLU A 145 8.59 -12.04 9.36
C GLU A 145 7.44 -11.75 10.34
N ARG A 146 6.49 -10.91 9.92
CA ARG A 146 5.40 -10.44 10.75
C ARG A 146 4.16 -10.16 9.92
N VAL A 147 3.02 -10.57 10.44
CA VAL A 147 1.72 -10.27 9.88
C VAL A 147 0.86 -9.55 10.89
N GLN A 148 0.26 -8.43 10.49
CA GLN A 148 -0.63 -7.65 11.34
C GLN A 148 -2.09 -7.88 10.95
N LEU A 149 -2.96 -8.05 11.95
CA LEU A 149 -4.40 -8.19 11.77
C LEU A 149 -5.12 -7.10 12.56
N LYS A 150 -6.21 -6.57 12.00
CA LYS A 150 -7.01 -5.53 12.65
C LYS A 150 -8.49 -5.87 12.56
N THR A 151 -9.22 -5.71 13.66
CA THR A 151 -10.67 -5.92 13.69
C THR A 151 -11.37 -4.86 14.53
N ASP A 152 -12.67 -4.69 14.34
CA ASP A 152 -13.47 -3.84 15.22
C ASP A 152 -13.52 -4.45 16.62
N HIS A 153 -13.40 -3.61 17.65
CA HIS A 153 -13.57 -4.01 19.06
C HIS A 153 -14.93 -4.66 19.36
N MET A 154 -15.97 -4.32 18.58
CA MET A 154 -17.29 -4.94 18.72
C MET A 154 -17.36 -6.33 18.07
N ASN A 155 -16.45 -6.65 17.14
CA ASN A 155 -16.47 -7.93 16.44
C ASN A 155 -15.73 -9.01 17.24
N LEU A 156 -16.38 -9.46 18.32
CA LEU A 156 -15.85 -10.48 19.22
C LEU A 156 -15.64 -11.84 18.53
N ARG A 157 -16.41 -12.14 17.48
CA ARG A 157 -16.25 -13.37 16.70
C ARG A 157 -14.88 -13.40 16.00
N SER A 158 -14.53 -12.33 15.30
CA SER A 158 -13.23 -12.23 14.63
C SER A 158 -12.09 -12.18 15.63
N GLN A 159 -12.25 -11.49 16.77
CA GLN A 159 -11.23 -11.48 17.83
C GLN A 159 -10.92 -12.89 18.34
N ARG A 160 -11.94 -13.66 18.72
CA ARG A 160 -11.76 -15.07 19.15
C ARG A 160 -11.14 -15.94 18.06
N ALA A 161 -11.51 -15.72 16.81
CA ALA A 161 -10.94 -16.45 15.69
C ALA A 161 -9.44 -16.14 15.54
N ILE A 162 -9.05 -14.86 15.61
CA ILE A 162 -7.66 -14.39 15.52
C ILE A 162 -6.83 -14.91 16.70
N GLU A 163 -7.36 -14.85 17.92
CA GLU A 163 -6.71 -15.39 19.12
C GLU A 163 -6.50 -16.91 19.01
N LYS A 164 -7.48 -17.64 18.47
CA LYS A 164 -7.36 -19.08 18.20
C LYS A 164 -6.27 -19.38 17.15
N LEU A 165 -5.87 -18.41 16.32
CA LEU A 165 -4.73 -18.56 15.41
C LEU A 165 -3.37 -18.50 16.12
N GLY A 166 -3.34 -18.10 17.40
CA GLY A 166 -2.12 -17.83 18.13
C GLY A 166 -1.57 -16.42 17.91
N ALA A 167 -2.36 -15.52 17.31
CA ALA A 167 -1.95 -14.13 17.15
C ALA A 167 -2.02 -13.37 18.48
N THR A 168 -1.00 -12.55 18.72
CA THR A 168 -0.84 -11.74 19.93
C THR A 168 -1.63 -10.44 19.79
N ARG A 169 -2.46 -10.10 20.79
CA ARG A 169 -3.17 -8.81 20.85
C ARG A 169 -2.21 -7.72 21.31
N GLU A 170 -2.01 -6.71 20.49
CA GLU A 170 -1.00 -5.66 20.74
C GLU A 170 -1.59 -4.38 21.33
N GLY A 171 -2.86 -4.10 21.04
CA GLY A 171 -3.49 -2.91 21.56
C GLY A 171 -4.80 -2.55 20.91
N VAL A 172 -5.35 -1.40 21.31
CA VAL A 172 -6.56 -0.83 20.77
C VAL A 172 -6.30 0.61 20.34
N LEU A 173 -6.51 0.88 19.06
CA LEU A 173 -6.54 2.22 18.51
C LEU A 173 -7.93 2.81 18.79
N ARG A 174 -8.00 3.70 19.78
CA ARG A 174 -9.25 4.38 20.17
C ARG A 174 -9.62 5.44 19.14
N ARG A 175 -10.89 5.50 18.75
CA ARG A 175 -11.43 6.41 17.73
C ARG A 175 -10.62 6.38 16.42
N HIS A 176 -10.18 5.19 16.02
CA HIS A 176 -9.33 5.01 14.85
C HIS A 176 -10.03 5.39 13.55
N LEU A 177 -11.30 5.00 13.40
CA LEU A 177 -12.06 5.22 12.17
C LEU A 177 -13.43 5.80 12.49
N ARG A 178 -13.90 6.72 11.64
CA ARG A 178 -15.27 7.23 11.69
C ARG A 178 -16.16 6.37 10.82
N ARG A 179 -17.30 5.93 11.36
CA ARG A 179 -18.30 5.14 10.64
C ARG A 179 -19.21 6.04 9.81
N PRO A 180 -19.91 5.52 8.79
CA PRO A 180 -20.86 6.30 7.99
C PRO A 180 -22.01 6.91 8.80
N ASP A 181 -22.39 6.27 9.91
CA ASP A 181 -23.41 6.76 10.86
C ASP A 181 -22.89 7.88 11.80
N GLY A 182 -21.65 8.32 11.61
CA GLY A 182 -21.01 9.38 12.40
C GLY A 182 -20.39 8.90 13.71
N THR A 183 -20.58 7.64 14.10
CA THR A 183 -19.97 7.07 15.31
C THR A 183 -18.49 6.73 15.11
N TRP A 184 -17.78 6.51 16.21
CA TRP A 184 -16.36 6.15 16.19
C TRP A 184 -16.17 4.64 16.37
N ARG A 185 -15.25 4.09 15.59
CA ARG A 185 -14.77 2.71 15.70
C ARG A 185 -13.42 2.68 16.40
N ASP A 186 -13.35 1.86 17.44
CA ASP A 186 -12.10 1.38 18.01
C ASP A 186 -11.62 0.15 17.24
N THR A 187 -10.32 0.12 16.96
CA THR A 187 -9.69 -0.98 16.23
C THR A 187 -8.75 -1.75 17.13
N VAL A 188 -9.00 -3.05 17.27
CA VAL A 188 -8.12 -3.95 17.98
C VAL A 188 -7.05 -4.44 17.02
N MET A 189 -5.79 -4.27 17.42
CA MET A 189 -4.61 -4.67 16.66
C MET A 189 -4.07 -5.99 17.20
N TYR A 190 -3.74 -6.89 16.29
CA TYR A 190 -3.11 -8.17 16.55
C TYR A 190 -1.90 -8.34 15.64
N SER A 191 -0.99 -9.22 16.03
CA SER A 191 0.12 -9.64 15.20
C SER A 191 0.40 -11.13 15.31
N LEU A 192 1.09 -11.66 14.32
CA LEU A 192 1.65 -12.99 14.35
C LEU A 192 3.05 -12.91 13.74
N LEU A 193 4.05 -13.35 14.48
CA LEU A 193 5.43 -13.50 14.03
C LEU A 193 5.64 -14.86 13.36
N ARG A 194 6.70 -14.96 12.56
CA ARG A 194 7.06 -16.21 11.87
C ARG A 194 7.20 -17.37 12.84
N GLU A 195 7.91 -17.19 13.96
CA GLU A 195 8.19 -18.25 14.92
C GLU A 195 6.91 -18.72 15.63
N GLU A 196 6.05 -17.76 16.00
CA GLU A 196 4.74 -18.02 16.61
C GLU A 196 3.86 -18.84 15.66
N TRP A 197 3.93 -18.53 14.36
CA TRP A 197 3.24 -19.29 13.32
C TRP A 197 3.78 -20.71 13.18
N LEU A 198 5.11 -20.91 13.13
CA LEU A 198 5.70 -22.24 13.04
C LEU A 198 5.27 -23.13 14.22
N GLN A 199 5.23 -22.56 15.43
CA GLN A 199 4.74 -23.24 16.63
C GLN A 199 3.23 -23.53 16.56
N ALA A 200 2.42 -22.61 16.03
CA ALA A 200 0.99 -22.83 15.83
C ALA A 200 0.71 -23.92 14.76
N GLN A 201 1.49 -23.94 13.68
CA GLN A 201 1.38 -24.95 12.62
C GLN A 201 1.67 -26.36 13.14
N ALA A 202 2.71 -26.52 13.97
CA ALA A 202 3.04 -27.80 14.60
C ALA A 202 1.88 -28.32 15.47
N ARG A 203 1.28 -27.44 16.28
CA ARG A 203 0.11 -27.79 17.12
C ARG A 203 -1.10 -28.23 16.30
N LEU A 204 -1.41 -27.50 15.22
CA LEU A 204 -2.56 -27.80 14.36
C LEU A 204 -2.41 -29.12 13.60
N ARG A 205 -1.18 -29.48 13.20
CA ARG A 205 -0.89 -30.79 12.58
C ARG A 205 -1.07 -31.94 13.58
N ALA A 206 -0.70 -31.74 14.84
CA ALA A 206 -0.85 -32.76 15.88
C ALA A 206 -2.31 -33.05 16.28
N THR A 207 -3.23 -32.10 16.14
CA THR A 207 -4.67 -32.30 16.46
C THR A 207 -5.44 -33.02 15.33
N THR A 208 -4.84 -33.24 14.16
CA THR A 208 -5.52 -33.83 12.98
C THR A 208 -5.07 -35.27 12.69
N SER A 209 -4.26 -35.87 13.58
CA SER A 209 -3.82 -37.28 13.53
C SER A 209 -4.34 -38.04 14.74
#